data_AF-A0A3N5WUB5-F1
#
_entry.id   AF-A0A3N5WUB5-F1
#
_cell.length_a   1.000
_cell.length_b   1.000
_cell.length_c   1.000
_cell.angle_alpha   90.00
_cell.angle_beta   90.00
_cell.angle_gamma   90.00
#
_symmetry.space_group_name_H-M   'P 1'
#
loop_
_entity.id
_entity.type
_entity.pdbx_description
1 polymer ?
#
loop_
_entity_poly.entity_id
_entity_poly.type
_entity_poly.pdbx_seq_one_letter_code
_entity_poly.pdbx_strand_id
1 'polypeptide(L)'
;MLNRFRQFRELARLFFRRFLENDLICLDGDTTGTLTNVLALLAAPGVFFPMLEHLMYSWMPRQPLFVRDLISLNEKALYVSFSMTVLGIVTVLEWDTLLPDRRDYLVLRPFPVRLSTILAAKIVTLIGFWGVFTATINAFSTVAFPAAVTQYDPFRNLAWFIRCHALTILAANAFVFLAILAIQALLMNLLGWRLFRRVSPVAQFVLIAALLAMCFCSGELVMGLHPRRTPNPALHFFPPAWFVGFYHHQLGWPQPLFREMAAHMRTALWATALLAAAGFALSYHRHVRRSLESLDAIAAAPGRVSRFVLGCV
;
A
#
# COMPACT_ATOMS: atom_id res chain seq x y z
N MET A 1 -5.53 -13.17 30.22
CA MET A 1 -5.47 -12.18 29.11
C MET A 1 -4.03 -11.77 28.74
N LEU A 2 -3.11 -11.61 29.70
CA LEU A 2 -1.69 -11.27 29.48
C LEU A 2 -0.95 -12.16 28.45
N ASN A 3 -1.21 -13.47 28.42
CA ASN A 3 -0.59 -14.37 27.44
C ASN A 3 -1.05 -14.12 25.99
N ARG A 4 -2.28 -13.63 25.76
CA ARG A 4 -2.77 -13.36 24.40
C ARG A 4 -2.16 -12.13 23.77
N PHE A 5 -2.03 -11.05 24.52
CA PHE A 5 -1.36 -9.83 24.04
C PHE A 5 0.12 -10.08 23.75
N ARG A 6 0.78 -10.87 24.60
CA ARG A 6 2.16 -11.33 24.34
C ARG A 6 2.23 -12.16 23.06
N GLN A 7 1.39 -13.19 22.91
CA GLN A 7 1.34 -14.01 21.69
C GLN A 7 1.08 -13.18 20.42
N PHE A 8 0.11 -12.27 20.47
CA PHE A 8 -0.20 -11.35 19.37
C PHE A 8 1.02 -10.49 18.99
N ARG A 9 1.67 -9.89 19.99
CA ARG A 9 2.84 -9.02 19.78
C ARG A 9 4.01 -9.80 19.19
N GLU A 10 4.29 -11.00 19.72
CA GLU A 10 5.37 -11.84 19.19
C GLU A 10 5.07 -12.32 17.76
N LEU A 11 3.81 -12.67 17.44
CA LEU A 11 3.41 -13.01 16.07
C LEU A 11 3.54 -11.82 15.10
N ALA A 12 3.07 -10.64 15.50
CA ALA A 12 3.20 -9.44 14.69
C ALA A 12 4.68 -9.10 14.43
N ARG A 13 5.52 -9.22 15.47
CA ARG A 13 6.97 -9.01 15.37
C ARG A 13 7.63 -10.05 14.46
N LEU A 14 7.25 -11.32 14.57
CA LEU A 14 7.79 -12.41 13.74
C LEU A 14 7.42 -12.21 12.26
N PHE A 15 6.15 -11.94 11.97
CA PHE A 15 5.70 -11.71 10.60
C PHE A 15 6.35 -10.47 10.00
N PHE A 16 6.45 -9.39 10.77
CA PHE A 16 7.11 -8.17 10.32
C PHE A 16 8.60 -8.38 10.04
N ARG A 17 9.29 -9.10 10.92
CA ARG A 17 10.71 -9.44 10.74
C ARG A 17 10.91 -10.33 9.52
N ARG A 18 10.10 -11.37 9.34
CA ARG A 18 10.16 -12.27 8.18
C ARG A 18 9.89 -11.52 6.87
N PHE A 19 8.90 -10.63 6.88
CA PHE A 19 8.54 -9.78 5.75
C PHE A 19 9.69 -8.85 5.34
N LEU A 20 10.46 -8.31 6.30
CA LEU A 20 11.60 -7.44 6.00
C LEU A 20 12.91 -8.17 5.69
N GLU A 21 13.22 -9.25 6.41
CA GLU A 21 14.55 -9.90 6.36
C GLU A 21 14.63 -11.03 5.33
N ASN A 22 13.52 -11.73 5.03
CA ASN A 22 13.58 -13.03 4.37
C ASN A 22 13.19 -13.00 2.88
N ASP A 23 12.36 -12.05 2.45
CA ASP A 23 11.80 -12.04 1.08
C ASP A 23 12.34 -10.88 0.20
N LEU A 24 12.87 -9.80 0.79
CA LEU A 24 13.53 -8.73 0.03
C LEU A 24 15.01 -9.04 -0.32
N ILE A 25 15.69 -9.93 0.41
CA ILE A 25 17.16 -10.06 0.38
C ILE A 25 17.61 -11.52 0.60
N CYS A 26 17.50 -12.37 -0.43
CA CYS A 26 18.34 -13.56 -0.54
C CYS A 26 19.63 -13.20 -1.29
N LEU A 27 20.55 -12.50 -0.63
CA LEU A 27 21.94 -12.34 -1.10
C LEU A 27 22.86 -12.58 0.11
N ASP A 28 23.77 -13.53 -0.04
CA ASP A 28 24.65 -14.05 1.00
C ASP A 28 25.34 -12.95 1.84
N GLY A 29 25.24 -13.07 3.16
CA GLY A 29 26.22 -12.52 4.12
C GLY A 29 25.83 -11.30 4.95
N ASP A 30 25.11 -10.29 4.41
CA ASP A 30 24.72 -9.07 5.14
C ASP A 30 23.34 -8.52 4.73
N THR A 31 22.30 -9.09 5.33
CA THR A 31 20.90 -8.74 5.08
C THR A 31 20.51 -7.37 5.65
N THR A 32 21.14 -6.95 6.76
CA THR A 32 20.82 -5.67 7.41
C THR A 32 21.36 -4.47 6.66
N GLY A 33 22.58 -4.56 6.13
CA GLY A 33 23.17 -3.49 5.32
C GLY A 33 22.40 -3.26 4.02
N THR A 34 22.01 -4.35 3.35
CA THR A 34 21.31 -4.28 2.07
C THR A 34 19.91 -3.67 2.20
N LEU A 35 19.13 -4.02 3.22
CA LEU A 35 17.80 -3.43 3.44
C LEU A 35 17.90 -1.93 3.71
N THR A 36 18.86 -1.55 4.54
CA THR A 36 19.11 -0.14 4.89
C THR A 36 19.47 0.66 3.65
N ASN A 37 20.31 0.11 2.76
CA ASN A 37 20.68 0.75 1.50
C ASN A 37 19.47 0.90 0.55
N VAL A 38 18.61 -0.11 0.44
CA VAL A 38 17.39 -0.02 -0.37
C VAL A 38 16.45 1.05 0.18
N LEU A 39 16.20 1.06 1.50
CA LEU A 39 15.35 2.07 2.12
C LEU A 39 15.93 3.48 1.97
N ALA A 40 17.25 3.64 2.10
CA ALA A 40 17.94 4.91 1.87
C ALA A 40 17.80 5.37 0.41
N LEU A 41 17.94 4.46 -0.56
CA LEU A 41 17.75 4.74 -1.97
C LEU A 41 16.31 5.17 -2.28
N LEU A 42 15.32 4.51 -1.68
CA LEU A 42 13.91 4.87 -1.82
C LEU A 42 13.56 6.22 -1.18
N ALA A 43 14.23 6.58 -0.07
CA ALA A 43 14.05 7.87 0.60
C ALA A 43 14.72 9.03 -0.16
N ALA A 44 15.75 8.76 -0.97
CA ALA A 44 16.58 9.79 -1.59
C ALA A 44 15.79 10.82 -2.43
N PRO A 45 14.84 10.43 -3.31
CA PRO A 45 14.04 11.39 -4.06
C PRO A 45 13.17 12.28 -3.15
N GLY A 46 12.62 11.71 -2.07
CA GLY A 46 11.84 12.43 -1.07
C GLY A 46 12.66 13.45 -0.26
N VAL A 47 13.99 13.35 -0.27
CA VAL A 47 14.90 14.33 0.34
C VAL A 47 15.40 15.34 -0.70
N PHE A 48 15.81 14.86 -1.88
CA PHE A 48 16.47 15.68 -2.88
C PHE A 48 15.54 16.65 -3.60
N PHE A 49 14.37 16.21 -4.04
CA PHE A 49 13.41 17.08 -4.74
C PHE A 49 12.97 18.30 -3.93
N PRO A 50 12.57 18.18 -2.65
CA PRO A 50 12.14 19.37 -1.91
C PRO A 50 13.29 20.35 -1.63
N MET A 51 14.55 19.89 -1.61
CA MET A 51 15.70 20.79 -1.53
C MET A 51 15.89 21.60 -2.83
N LEU A 52 15.74 20.95 -3.98
CA LEU A 52 15.78 21.64 -5.29
C LEU A 52 14.60 22.61 -5.44
N GLU A 53 13.40 22.20 -5.02
CA GLU A 53 12.20 23.04 -5.05
C GLU A 53 12.36 24.23 -4.12
N HIS A 54 12.88 24.06 -2.90
CA HIS A 54 13.17 25.16 -1.99
C HIS A 54 14.09 26.20 -2.63
N LEU A 55 15.13 25.75 -3.33
CA LEU A 55 16.00 26.62 -4.11
C LEU A 55 15.19 27.28 -5.25
N MET A 56 14.48 26.52 -6.08
CA MET A 56 13.68 27.06 -7.18
C MET A 56 12.71 28.18 -6.72
N TYR A 57 11.95 27.94 -5.65
CA TYR A 57 11.02 28.92 -5.09
C TYR A 57 11.74 30.14 -4.52
N SER A 58 12.94 30.00 -3.96
CA SER A 58 13.74 31.12 -3.42
C SER A 58 14.24 32.07 -4.51
N TRP A 59 14.50 31.56 -5.71
CA TRP A 59 14.97 32.35 -6.86
C TRP A 59 13.82 32.95 -7.67
N MET A 60 12.60 32.48 -7.45
CA MET A 60 11.40 33.03 -8.08
C MET A 60 11.01 34.36 -7.42
N PRO A 61 10.57 35.37 -8.20
CA PRO A 61 10.01 36.59 -7.61
C PRO A 61 8.90 36.27 -6.62
N ARG A 62 8.78 37.04 -5.54
CA ARG A 62 7.75 36.82 -4.52
C ARG A 62 6.36 36.90 -5.16
N GLN A 63 5.69 35.75 -5.22
CA GLN A 63 4.32 35.63 -5.72
C GLN A 63 3.35 35.40 -4.56
N PRO A 64 2.07 35.81 -4.69
CA PRO A 64 1.02 35.41 -3.77
C PRO A 64 0.95 33.89 -3.59
N LEU A 65 0.60 33.42 -2.40
CA LEU A 65 0.58 31.98 -2.07
C LEU A 65 -0.25 31.16 -3.06
N PHE A 66 -1.41 31.68 -3.48
CA PHE A 66 -2.29 31.03 -4.46
C PHE A 66 -1.60 30.76 -5.81
N VAL A 67 -0.70 31.66 -6.25
CA VAL A 67 0.04 31.49 -7.50
C VAL A 67 1.13 30.44 -7.33
N ARG A 68 1.88 30.48 -6.21
CA ARG A 68 2.86 29.44 -5.88
C ARG A 68 2.21 28.05 -5.77
N ASP A 69 1.03 27.99 -5.17
CA ASP A 69 0.26 26.76 -5.05
C ASP A 69 -0.12 26.16 -6.41
N LEU A 70 -0.55 26.99 -7.38
CA LEU A 70 -0.80 26.54 -8.75
C LEU A 70 0.46 26.09 -9.49
N ILE A 71 1.59 26.78 -9.27
CA ILE A 71 2.86 26.39 -9.87
C ILE A 71 3.26 25.01 -9.36
N SER A 72 3.09 24.77 -8.05
CA SER A 72 3.40 23.50 -7.37
C SER A 72 2.52 22.30 -7.75
N LEU A 73 1.61 22.45 -8.72
CA LEU A 73 0.62 21.44 -9.08
C LEU A 73 1.30 20.18 -9.63
N ASN A 74 2.33 20.33 -10.46
CA ASN A 74 3.09 19.21 -11.01
C ASN A 74 3.95 18.51 -9.94
N GLU A 75 4.53 19.27 -9.02
CA GLU A 75 5.31 18.76 -7.91
C GLU A 75 4.43 17.88 -7.01
N LYS A 76 3.22 18.35 -6.66
CA LYS A 76 2.24 17.53 -5.93
C LYS A 76 1.90 16.24 -6.68
N ALA A 77 1.71 16.32 -8.00
CA ALA A 77 1.44 15.17 -8.84
C ALA A 77 2.57 14.15 -8.78
N LEU A 78 3.81 14.63 -8.88
CA LEU A 78 5.02 13.84 -8.84
C LEU A 78 5.17 13.15 -7.48
N TYR A 79 5.02 13.85 -6.35
CA TYR A 79 5.09 13.22 -5.03
C TYR A 79 4.04 12.13 -4.86
N VAL A 80 2.78 12.41 -5.26
CA VAL A 80 1.69 11.43 -5.19
C VAL A 80 1.98 10.22 -6.08
N SER A 81 2.29 10.43 -7.36
CA SER A 81 2.51 9.33 -8.31
C SER A 81 3.75 8.52 -7.97
N PHE A 82 4.85 9.18 -7.57
CA PHE A 82 6.08 8.53 -7.16
C PHE A 82 5.84 7.66 -5.92
N SER A 83 5.21 8.22 -4.88
CA SER A 83 4.91 7.48 -3.65
C SER A 83 4.01 6.27 -3.91
N MET A 84 2.94 6.44 -4.70
CA MET A 84 2.06 5.34 -5.11
C MET A 84 2.81 4.27 -5.91
N THR A 85 3.72 4.69 -6.79
CA THR A 85 4.48 3.77 -7.65
C THR A 85 5.46 2.96 -6.85
N VAL A 86 6.27 3.61 -6.01
CA VAL A 86 7.25 2.90 -5.16
C VAL A 86 6.55 1.94 -4.23
N LEU A 87 5.55 2.40 -3.46
CA LEU A 87 4.83 1.52 -2.55
C LEU A 87 4.10 0.40 -3.32
N GLY A 88 3.50 0.72 -4.45
CA GLY A 88 2.83 -0.25 -5.31
C GLY A 88 3.79 -1.33 -5.81
N ILE A 89 4.97 -0.96 -6.30
CA ILE A 89 6.00 -1.90 -6.75
C ILE A 89 6.43 -2.80 -5.59
N VAL A 90 6.79 -2.24 -4.43
CA VAL A 90 7.19 -3.06 -3.27
C VAL A 90 6.05 -4.01 -2.86
N THR A 91 4.80 -3.53 -2.87
CA THR A 91 3.63 -4.37 -2.58
C THR A 91 3.46 -5.50 -3.60
N VAL A 92 3.74 -5.25 -4.88
CA VAL A 92 3.71 -6.28 -5.94
C VAL A 92 4.91 -7.25 -5.86
N LEU A 93 6.07 -6.79 -5.40
CA LEU A 93 7.20 -7.69 -5.15
C LEU A 93 6.90 -8.63 -3.98
N GLU A 94 6.20 -8.12 -2.96
CA GLU A 94 5.72 -8.88 -1.81
C GLU A 94 4.43 -9.65 -2.06
N TRP A 95 4.03 -9.79 -3.33
CA TRP A 95 2.72 -10.31 -3.71
C TRP A 95 2.36 -11.64 -3.05
N ASP A 96 3.28 -12.62 -2.99
CA ASP A 96 2.99 -13.93 -2.42
C ASP A 96 2.84 -13.92 -0.89
N THR A 97 3.33 -12.87 -0.21
CA THR A 97 3.32 -12.75 1.26
C THR A 97 2.12 -11.96 1.77
N LEU A 98 1.40 -11.24 0.91
CA LEU A 98 0.31 -10.33 1.29
C LEU A 98 -0.90 -11.06 1.92
N LEU A 99 -1.35 -12.15 1.31
CA LEU A 99 -2.48 -12.93 1.81
C LEU A 99 -2.01 -14.02 2.80
N PRO A 100 -2.86 -14.45 3.75
CA PRO A 100 -2.51 -15.53 4.66
C PRO A 100 -2.30 -16.83 3.88
N ASP A 101 -1.07 -17.33 3.89
CA ASP A 101 -0.68 -18.45 3.05
C ASP A 101 -1.06 -19.79 3.70
N ARG A 102 -1.37 -20.82 2.89
CA ARG A 102 -1.73 -22.16 3.45
C ARG A 102 -0.62 -22.74 4.32
N ARG A 103 0.64 -22.40 4.01
CA ARG A 103 1.83 -22.89 4.71
C ARG A 103 1.95 -22.31 6.12
N ASP A 104 1.68 -21.02 6.30
CA ASP A 104 1.76 -20.38 7.62
C ASP A 104 0.77 -21.02 8.61
N TYR A 105 -0.40 -21.45 8.13
CA TYR A 105 -1.37 -22.19 8.95
C TYR A 105 -0.97 -23.64 9.21
N LEU A 106 -0.40 -24.34 8.23
CA LEU A 106 0.03 -25.73 8.41
C LEU A 106 1.18 -25.83 9.42
N VAL A 107 2.07 -24.84 9.46
CA VAL A 107 3.17 -24.75 10.44
C VAL A 107 2.65 -24.38 11.83
N LEU A 108 1.61 -23.53 11.92
CA LEU A 108 1.02 -23.11 13.21
C LEU A 108 -0.05 -24.07 13.76
N ARG A 109 -0.48 -25.07 12.96
CA ARG A 109 -1.48 -26.08 13.34
C ARG A 109 -1.21 -26.82 14.66
N PRO A 110 0.06 -27.09 15.08
CA PRO A 110 0.36 -27.71 16.37
C PRO A 110 0.17 -26.77 17.57
N PHE A 111 0.09 -25.45 17.37
CA PHE A 111 0.01 -24.48 18.46
C PHE A 111 -1.45 -24.09 18.77
N PRO A 112 -1.85 -24.00 20.05
CA PRO A 112 -3.22 -23.64 20.46
C PRO A 112 -3.47 -22.12 20.33
N VAL A 113 -3.29 -21.56 19.13
CA VAL A 113 -3.50 -20.13 18.85
C VAL A 113 -4.82 -19.93 18.12
N ARG A 114 -5.62 -18.94 18.56
CA ARG A 114 -6.88 -18.59 17.88
C ARG A 114 -6.60 -17.98 16.51
N LEU A 115 -7.40 -18.40 15.53
CA LEU A 115 -7.33 -17.91 14.15
C LEU A 115 -7.50 -16.39 14.04
N SER A 116 -8.33 -15.79 14.89
CA SER A 116 -8.53 -14.34 14.94
C SER A 116 -7.27 -13.58 15.38
N THR A 117 -6.45 -14.18 16.26
CA THR A 117 -5.16 -13.58 16.67
C THR A 117 -4.17 -13.58 15.52
N ILE A 118 -4.15 -14.63 14.70
CA ILE A 118 -3.28 -14.74 13.52
C ILE A 118 -3.69 -13.71 12.46
N LEU A 119 -4.99 -13.58 12.19
CA LEU A 119 -5.50 -12.55 11.28
C LEU A 119 -5.19 -11.14 11.76
N ALA A 120 -5.46 -10.84 13.03
CA ALA A 120 -5.19 -9.53 13.59
C ALA A 120 -3.68 -9.20 13.50
N ALA A 121 -2.82 -10.17 13.81
CA ALA A 121 -1.37 -10.00 13.68
C ALA A 121 -0.99 -9.70 12.23
N LYS A 122 -1.57 -10.43 11.26
CA LYS A 122 -1.33 -10.19 9.83
C LYS A 122 -1.77 -8.79 9.40
N ILE A 123 -2.97 -8.35 9.80
CA ILE A 123 -3.46 -7.00 9.50
C ILE A 123 -2.52 -5.95 10.06
N VAL A 124 -2.06 -6.11 11.31
CA VAL A 124 -1.10 -5.17 11.91
C VAL A 124 0.25 -5.20 11.19
N THR A 125 0.73 -6.35 10.75
CA THR A 125 1.94 -6.44 9.92
C THR A 125 1.77 -5.70 8.59
N LEU A 126 0.63 -5.85 7.92
CA LEU A 126 0.33 -5.15 6.65
C LEU A 126 0.22 -3.63 6.84
N ILE A 127 -0.43 -3.18 7.93
CA ILE A 127 -0.50 -1.75 8.28
C ILE A 127 0.91 -1.22 8.61
N GLY A 128 1.71 -1.98 9.36
CA GLY A 128 3.09 -1.64 9.68
C GLY A 128 3.96 -1.53 8.43
N PHE A 129 3.84 -2.47 7.50
CA PHE A 129 4.52 -2.44 6.21
C PHE A 129 4.15 -1.18 5.41
N TRP A 130 2.85 -0.95 5.21
CA TRP A 130 2.35 0.25 4.54
C TRP A 130 2.87 1.54 5.20
N GLY A 131 2.84 1.60 6.53
CA GLY A 131 3.27 2.76 7.30
C GLY A 131 4.76 3.03 7.20
N VAL A 132 5.60 2.00 7.33
CA VAL A 132 7.07 2.13 7.25
C VAL A 132 7.48 2.60 5.87
N PHE A 133 7.03 1.95 4.79
CA PHE A 133 7.40 2.37 3.43
C PHE A 133 6.87 3.77 3.11
N THR A 134 5.63 4.09 3.51
CA THR A 134 5.08 5.45 3.34
C THR A 134 5.94 6.50 4.05
N ALA A 135 6.36 6.23 5.29
CA ALA A 135 7.22 7.13 6.06
C ALA A 135 8.63 7.22 5.46
N THR A 136 9.25 6.09 5.08
CA THR A 136 10.58 6.08 4.45
C THR A 136 10.61 6.95 3.19
N ILE A 137 9.59 6.84 2.35
CA ILE A 137 9.53 7.58 1.08
C ILE A 137 9.22 9.07 1.30
N ASN A 138 8.37 9.40 2.28
CA ASN A 138 7.72 10.73 2.33
C ASN A 138 7.94 11.54 3.61
N ALA A 139 8.59 11.01 4.65
CA ALA A 139 8.67 11.70 5.95
C ALA A 139 9.30 13.10 5.81
N PHE A 140 10.38 13.21 5.03
CA PHE A 140 11.04 14.48 4.80
C PHE A 140 10.24 15.39 3.85
N SER A 141 9.84 14.88 2.68
CA SER A 141 9.08 15.66 1.69
C SER A 141 7.76 16.21 2.24
N THR A 142 7.09 15.48 3.13
CA THR A 142 5.84 15.91 3.76
C THR A 142 5.96 17.23 4.52
N VAL A 143 7.16 17.58 4.98
CA VAL A 143 7.45 18.85 5.65
C VAL A 143 8.18 19.81 4.71
N ALA A 144 9.22 19.32 4.04
CA ALA A 144 10.13 20.16 3.26
C ALA A 144 9.47 20.75 2.00
N PHE A 145 8.63 20.00 1.30
CA PHE A 145 7.91 20.51 0.12
C PHE A 145 6.91 21.62 0.50
N PRO A 146 6.00 21.44 1.48
CA PRO A 146 5.17 22.53 2.00
C PRO A 146 5.97 23.75 2.44
N ALA A 147 7.12 23.55 3.11
CA ALA A 147 7.99 24.63 3.53
C ALA A 147 8.58 25.42 2.35
N ALA A 148 8.90 24.75 1.25
CA ALA A 148 9.32 25.41 0.01
C ALA A 148 8.19 26.29 -0.59
N VAL A 149 6.98 25.75 -0.68
CA VAL A 149 5.83 26.48 -1.25
C VAL A 149 5.42 27.67 -0.37
N THR A 150 5.41 27.51 0.96
CA THR A 150 4.95 28.53 1.92
C THR A 150 6.08 29.34 2.57
N GLN A 151 7.28 29.36 1.98
CA GLN A 151 8.49 29.96 2.59
C GLN A 151 8.34 31.42 3.08
N TYR A 152 7.45 32.20 2.48
CA TYR A 152 7.23 33.62 2.82
C TYR A 152 5.92 33.87 3.59
N ASP A 153 5.23 32.81 3.97
CA ASP A 153 3.91 32.88 4.59
C ASP A 153 3.95 32.58 6.09
N PRO A 154 2.92 32.96 6.86
CA PRO A 154 2.85 32.63 8.27
C PRO A 154 2.89 31.12 8.53
N PHE A 155 3.45 30.72 9.68
CA PHE A 155 3.57 29.33 10.11
C PHE A 155 2.25 28.54 10.07
N ARG A 156 1.10 29.21 10.26
CA ARG A 156 -0.23 28.59 10.13
C ARG A 156 -0.46 27.99 8.74
N ASN A 157 0.01 28.65 7.67
CA ASN A 157 -0.13 28.14 6.31
C ASN A 157 0.76 26.93 6.09
N LEU A 158 1.99 26.95 6.61
CA LEU A 158 2.87 25.78 6.59
C LEU A 158 2.20 24.56 7.25
N ALA A 159 1.71 24.71 8.49
CA ALA A 159 1.04 23.63 9.20
C ALA A 159 -0.19 23.08 8.43
N TRP A 160 -0.93 23.98 7.77
CA TRP A 160 -2.07 23.60 6.93
C TRP A 160 -1.66 22.81 5.69
N PHE A 161 -0.63 23.25 4.98
CA PHE A 161 -0.11 22.55 3.80
C PHE A 161 0.52 21.21 4.16
N ILE A 162 1.25 21.11 5.29
CA ILE A 162 1.77 19.84 5.81
C ILE A 162 0.63 18.86 6.04
N ARG A 163 -0.45 19.30 6.69
CA ARG A 163 -1.63 18.45 6.93
C ARG A 163 -2.25 17.99 5.61
N CYS A 164 -2.48 18.89 4.66
CA CYS A 164 -3.08 18.54 3.37
C CYS A 164 -2.21 17.56 2.59
N HIS A 165 -0.89 17.76 2.59
CA HIS A 165 0.07 16.87 1.95
C HIS A 165 0.11 15.50 2.61
N ALA A 166 0.28 15.45 3.94
CA ALA A 166 0.31 14.21 4.70
C ALA A 166 -0.95 13.36 4.47
N LEU A 167 -2.14 13.96 4.60
CA LEU A 167 -3.40 13.25 4.39
C LEU A 167 -3.57 12.75 2.96
N THR A 168 -3.12 13.53 1.97
CA THR A 168 -3.18 13.12 0.57
C THR A 168 -2.25 11.94 0.28
N ILE A 169 -1.00 12.00 0.75
CA ILE A 169 -0.02 10.91 0.56
C ILE A 169 -0.46 9.63 1.29
N LEU A 170 -0.92 9.76 2.54
CA LEU A 170 -1.45 8.61 3.30
C LEU A 170 -2.63 7.96 2.57
N ALA A 171 -3.59 8.76 2.08
CA ALA A 171 -4.73 8.25 1.34
C ALA A 171 -4.33 7.60 0.00
N ALA A 172 -3.39 8.21 -0.73
CA ALA A 172 -2.89 7.70 -2.02
C ALA A 172 -2.20 6.35 -1.86
N ASN A 173 -1.31 6.26 -0.87
CA ASN A 173 -0.60 5.03 -0.55
C ASN A 173 -1.53 3.95 -0.03
N ALA A 174 -2.49 4.29 0.83
CA ALA A 174 -3.49 3.35 1.32
C ALA A 174 -4.34 2.80 0.15
N PHE A 175 -4.76 3.66 -0.78
CA PHE A 175 -5.50 3.24 -1.96
C PHE A 175 -4.72 2.25 -2.81
N VAL A 176 -3.46 2.55 -3.17
CA VAL A 176 -2.68 1.67 -4.05
C VAL A 176 -2.44 0.31 -3.38
N PHE A 177 -2.13 0.32 -2.08
CA PHE A 177 -1.91 -0.89 -1.29
C PHE A 177 -3.17 -1.75 -1.23
N LEU A 178 -4.32 -1.15 -0.90
CA LEU A 178 -5.61 -1.83 -0.85
C LEU A 178 -6.08 -2.29 -2.23
N ALA A 179 -5.79 -1.53 -3.29
CA ALA A 179 -6.13 -1.91 -4.67
C ALA A 179 -5.38 -3.18 -5.08
N ILE A 180 -4.07 -3.25 -4.83
CA ILE A 180 -3.27 -4.44 -5.12
C ILE A 180 -3.75 -5.65 -4.31
N LEU A 181 -4.00 -5.45 -3.00
CA LEU A 181 -4.61 -6.49 -2.14
C LEU A 181 -5.96 -6.97 -2.66
N ALA A 182 -6.83 -6.05 -3.09
CA ALA A 182 -8.14 -6.38 -3.65
C ALA A 182 -8.00 -7.18 -4.95
N ILE A 183 -7.12 -6.77 -5.86
CA ILE A 183 -6.86 -7.48 -7.12
C ILE A 183 -6.35 -8.89 -6.83
N GLN A 184 -5.37 -9.03 -5.94
CA GLN A 184 -4.83 -10.33 -5.56
C GLN A 184 -5.92 -11.22 -4.95
N ALA A 185 -6.73 -10.68 -4.04
CA ALA A 185 -7.80 -11.43 -3.41
C ALA A 185 -8.89 -11.84 -4.41
N LEU A 186 -9.21 -11.00 -5.40
CA LEU A 186 -10.12 -11.33 -6.50
C LEU A 186 -9.54 -12.46 -7.37
N LEU A 187 -8.29 -12.34 -7.80
CA LEU A 187 -7.61 -13.36 -8.60
C LEU A 187 -7.58 -14.71 -7.86
N MET A 188 -7.21 -14.71 -6.58
CA MET A 188 -7.16 -15.92 -5.77
C MET A 188 -8.55 -16.55 -5.60
N ASN A 189 -9.59 -15.73 -5.44
CA ASN A 189 -10.95 -16.23 -5.21
C ASN A 189 -11.64 -16.73 -6.48
N LEU A 190 -11.32 -16.18 -7.66
CA LEU A 190 -11.92 -16.51 -8.95
C LEU A 190 -11.19 -17.64 -9.68
N LEU A 191 -9.85 -17.62 -9.73
CA LEU A 191 -9.05 -18.51 -10.59
C LEU A 191 -8.67 -19.83 -9.89
N GLY A 192 -8.80 -19.89 -8.56
CA GLY A 192 -8.31 -21.02 -7.77
C GLY A 192 -6.78 -21.15 -7.78
N TRP A 193 -6.25 -22.03 -6.92
CA TRP A 193 -4.80 -22.06 -6.61
C TRP A 193 -3.89 -22.34 -7.81
N ARG A 194 -4.29 -23.25 -8.72
CA ARG A 194 -3.44 -23.69 -9.83
C ARG A 194 -3.29 -22.61 -10.91
N LEU A 195 -4.40 -21.95 -11.24
CA LEU A 195 -4.40 -20.92 -12.28
C LEU A 195 -3.88 -19.60 -11.73
N PHE A 196 -4.14 -19.29 -10.46
CA PHE A 196 -3.51 -18.15 -9.77
C PHE A 196 -1.98 -18.19 -9.90
N ARG A 197 -1.32 -19.34 -9.64
CA ARG A 197 0.13 -19.46 -9.80
C ARG A 197 0.64 -19.22 -11.22
N ARG A 198 -0.17 -19.48 -12.25
CA ARG A 198 0.20 -19.23 -13.66
C ARG A 198 -0.03 -17.77 -14.06
N VAL A 199 -1.11 -17.18 -13.57
CA VAL A 199 -1.50 -15.79 -13.90
C VAL A 199 -0.73 -14.77 -13.07
N SER A 200 -0.25 -15.15 -11.87
CA SER A 200 0.42 -14.24 -10.94
C SER A 200 1.61 -13.48 -11.56
N PRO A 201 2.58 -14.11 -12.24
CA PRO A 201 3.70 -13.37 -12.82
C PRO A 201 3.26 -12.37 -13.88
N VAL A 202 2.27 -12.72 -14.70
CA VAL A 202 1.71 -11.82 -15.72
C VAL A 202 0.97 -10.65 -15.06
N ALA A 203 0.18 -10.91 -14.02
CA ALA A 203 -0.51 -9.88 -13.27
C ALA A 203 0.47 -8.92 -12.58
N GLN A 204 1.54 -9.44 -11.96
CA GLN A 204 2.60 -8.64 -11.35
C GLN A 204 3.30 -7.75 -12.39
N PHE A 205 3.68 -8.31 -13.54
CA PHE A 205 4.28 -7.54 -14.64
C PHE A 205 3.36 -6.42 -15.12
N VAL A 206 2.09 -6.71 -15.38
CA VAL A 206 1.10 -5.73 -15.81
C VAL A 206 0.91 -4.64 -14.76
N LEU A 207 0.85 -4.99 -13.47
CA LEU A 207 0.73 -4.02 -12.40
C LEU A 207 1.95 -3.11 -12.29
N ILE A 208 3.17 -3.67 -12.36
CA ILE A 208 4.41 -2.88 -12.33
C ILE A 208 4.47 -1.95 -13.54
N ALA A 209 4.18 -2.46 -14.75
CA ALA A 209 4.15 -1.66 -15.96
C ALA A 209 3.11 -0.52 -15.87
N ALA A 210 1.91 -0.80 -15.34
CA ALA A 210 0.87 0.20 -15.14
C ALA A 210 1.27 1.26 -14.10
N LEU A 211 1.90 0.87 -12.99
CA LEU A 211 2.41 1.80 -11.97
C LEU A 211 3.50 2.71 -12.54
N LEU A 212 4.45 2.14 -13.29
CA LEU A 212 5.50 2.92 -13.94
C LEU A 212 4.93 3.88 -14.99
N ALA A 213 4.05 3.39 -15.87
CA ALA A 213 3.37 4.23 -16.86
C ALA A 213 2.60 5.37 -16.18
N MET A 214 1.91 5.07 -15.07
CA MET A 214 1.21 6.07 -14.28
C MET A 214 2.16 7.13 -13.71
N CYS A 215 3.35 6.73 -13.23
CA CYS A 215 4.35 7.66 -12.73
C CYS A 215 4.88 8.59 -13.84
N PHE A 216 5.25 8.03 -14.98
CA PHE A 216 5.85 8.81 -16.09
C PHE A 216 4.84 9.73 -16.79
N CYS A 217 3.58 9.31 -16.91
CA CYS A 217 2.53 10.13 -17.52
C CYS A 217 1.94 11.20 -16.57
N SER A 218 2.35 11.23 -15.31
CA SER A 218 1.75 12.09 -14.27
C SER A 218 1.81 13.59 -14.60
N GLY A 219 2.97 14.09 -15.02
CA GLY A 219 3.16 15.52 -15.27
C GLY A 219 2.25 16.06 -16.39
N GLU A 220 2.19 15.38 -17.53
CA GLU A 220 1.35 15.83 -18.65
C GLU A 220 -0.15 15.75 -18.34
N LEU A 221 -0.59 14.65 -17.75
CA LEU A 221 -2.01 14.44 -17.46
C LEU A 221 -2.51 15.41 -16.40
N VAL A 222 -1.74 15.62 -15.35
CA VAL A 222 -2.15 16.46 -14.21
C VAL A 222 -2.11 17.96 -14.55
N MET A 223 -1.34 18.38 -15.55
CA MET A 223 -1.50 19.73 -16.12
C MET A 223 -2.91 19.99 -16.69
N GLY A 224 -3.69 18.96 -16.99
CA GLY A 224 -5.12 19.07 -17.33
C GLY A 224 -6.00 19.52 -16.16
N LEU A 225 -5.52 19.47 -14.92
CA LEU A 225 -6.21 20.03 -13.74
C LEU A 225 -6.01 21.54 -13.59
N HIS A 226 -5.10 22.14 -14.38
CA HIS A 226 -4.85 23.58 -14.29
C HIS A 226 -6.12 24.36 -14.68
N PRO A 227 -6.60 25.33 -13.88
CA PRO A 227 -7.91 25.98 -14.08
C PRO A 227 -8.10 26.71 -15.42
N ARG A 228 -7.00 26.99 -16.12
CA ARG A 228 -6.98 27.65 -17.43
C ARG A 228 -6.98 26.69 -18.62
N ARG A 229 -6.92 25.37 -18.37
CA ARG A 229 -6.91 24.36 -19.43
C ARG A 229 -8.25 23.63 -19.49
N THR A 230 -8.58 23.14 -20.68
CA THR A 230 -9.72 22.25 -20.87
C THR A 230 -9.45 20.92 -20.16
N PRO A 231 -10.38 20.43 -19.32
CA PRO A 231 -10.19 19.16 -18.63
C PRO A 231 -9.98 18.03 -19.64
N ASN A 232 -8.93 17.24 -19.44
CA ASN A 232 -8.71 16.04 -20.24
C ASN A 232 -9.57 14.90 -19.67
N PRO A 233 -10.44 14.24 -20.47
CA PRO A 233 -11.27 13.13 -19.97
C PRO A 233 -10.44 11.96 -19.41
N ALA A 234 -9.18 11.81 -19.81
CA ALA A 234 -8.27 10.82 -19.26
C ALA A 234 -8.03 10.96 -17.74
N LEU A 235 -8.25 12.16 -17.17
CA LEU A 235 -8.12 12.42 -15.72
C LEU A 235 -9.02 11.52 -14.87
N HIS A 236 -10.18 11.13 -15.39
CA HIS A 236 -11.11 10.26 -14.67
C HIS A 236 -10.59 8.83 -14.49
N PHE A 237 -9.62 8.40 -15.29
CA PHE A 237 -9.01 7.06 -15.21
C PHE A 237 -7.60 7.10 -14.61
N PHE A 238 -7.15 8.26 -14.12
CA PHE A 238 -5.80 8.46 -13.65
C PHE A 238 -5.78 8.71 -12.13
N PRO A 239 -5.55 7.68 -11.29
CA PRO A 239 -5.68 7.79 -9.84
C PRO A 239 -4.91 8.95 -9.19
N PRO A 240 -3.66 9.28 -9.58
CA PRO A 240 -2.93 10.39 -8.97
C PRO A 240 -3.66 11.72 -9.12
N ALA A 241 -4.39 11.95 -10.22
CA ALA A 241 -5.19 13.16 -10.39
C ALA A 241 -6.31 13.26 -9.36
N TRP A 242 -6.91 12.15 -8.95
CA TRP A 242 -7.95 12.14 -7.92
C TRP A 242 -7.40 12.63 -6.57
N PHE A 243 -6.19 12.19 -6.21
CA PHE A 243 -5.51 12.59 -4.97
C PHE A 243 -5.00 14.03 -5.03
N VAL A 244 -4.46 14.48 -6.17
CA VAL A 244 -4.08 15.90 -6.36
C VAL A 244 -5.31 16.81 -6.31
N GLY A 245 -6.45 16.38 -6.87
CA GLY A 245 -7.70 17.11 -6.74
C GLY A 245 -8.21 17.15 -5.29
N PHE A 246 -8.08 16.05 -4.55
CA PHE A 246 -8.32 16.05 -3.11
C PHE A 246 -7.42 17.00 -2.33
N TYR A 247 -6.13 17.11 -2.70
CA TYR A 247 -5.22 18.08 -2.11
C TYR A 247 -5.76 19.51 -2.26
N HIS A 248 -6.10 19.92 -3.48
CA HIS A 248 -6.58 21.28 -3.74
C HIS A 248 -7.98 21.53 -3.17
N HIS A 249 -8.84 20.50 -3.15
CA HIS A 249 -10.13 20.58 -2.46
C HIS A 249 -9.95 20.82 -0.95
N GLN A 250 -8.98 20.18 -0.30
CA GLN A 250 -8.66 20.45 1.10
C GLN A 250 -8.15 21.87 1.30
N LEU A 251 -7.29 22.37 0.41
CA LEU A 251 -6.79 23.74 0.45
C LEU A 251 -7.90 24.81 0.27
N GLY A 252 -9.10 24.43 -0.16
CA GLY A 252 -10.26 25.32 -0.28
C GLY A 252 -10.43 25.96 -1.65
N TRP A 253 -9.84 25.37 -2.70
CA TRP A 253 -10.01 25.86 -4.06
C TRP A 253 -11.47 25.74 -4.55
N PRO A 254 -12.02 26.77 -5.23
CA PRO A 254 -13.44 26.81 -5.58
C PRO A 254 -13.80 26.00 -6.84
N GLN A 255 -12.84 25.52 -7.64
CA GLN A 255 -13.19 24.85 -8.90
C GLN A 255 -13.95 23.53 -8.66
N PRO A 256 -15.01 23.26 -9.44
CA PRO A 256 -15.80 22.04 -9.32
C PRO A 256 -14.97 20.78 -9.64
N LEU A 257 -14.03 20.89 -10.58
CA LEU A 257 -13.16 19.79 -10.99
C LEU A 257 -12.40 19.17 -9.80
N PHE A 258 -11.87 19.98 -8.87
CA PHE A 258 -11.17 19.46 -7.70
C PHE A 258 -12.11 18.71 -6.75
N ARG A 259 -13.36 19.18 -6.60
CA ARG A 259 -14.38 18.50 -5.81
C ARG A 259 -14.77 17.16 -6.43
N GLU A 260 -14.89 17.11 -7.75
CA GLU A 260 -15.16 15.87 -8.48
C GLU A 260 -14.02 14.87 -8.31
N MET A 261 -12.76 15.28 -8.54
CA MET A 261 -11.58 14.44 -8.33
C MET A 261 -11.49 13.92 -6.88
N ALA A 262 -11.80 14.76 -5.89
CA ALA A 262 -11.88 14.35 -4.49
C ALA A 262 -13.01 13.32 -4.23
N ALA A 263 -14.12 13.41 -4.96
CA ALA A 263 -15.18 12.40 -4.90
C ALA A 263 -14.71 11.06 -5.47
N HIS A 264 -14.06 11.05 -6.64
CA HIS A 264 -13.49 9.84 -7.26
C HIS A 264 -12.49 9.16 -6.32
N MET A 265 -11.60 9.95 -5.70
CA MET A 265 -10.67 9.45 -4.69
C MET A 265 -11.41 8.72 -3.57
N ARG A 266 -12.42 9.37 -2.95
CA ARG A 266 -13.16 8.78 -1.82
C ARG A 266 -13.88 7.49 -2.23
N THR A 267 -14.57 7.49 -3.37
CA THR A 267 -15.29 6.30 -3.84
C THR A 267 -14.33 5.16 -4.14
N ALA A 268 -13.19 5.45 -4.79
CA ALA A 268 -12.21 4.45 -5.13
C ALA A 268 -11.53 3.85 -3.89
N LEU A 269 -11.15 4.69 -2.91
CA LEU A 269 -10.56 4.25 -1.65
C LEU A 269 -11.50 3.36 -0.84
N TRP A 270 -12.77 3.74 -0.70
CA TRP A 270 -13.74 2.91 0.02
C TRP A 270 -14.06 1.62 -0.74
N ALA A 271 -14.19 1.68 -2.07
CA ALA A 271 -14.43 0.49 -2.88
C ALA A 271 -13.27 -0.52 -2.75
N THR A 272 -12.01 -0.08 -2.86
CA THR A 272 -10.86 -0.98 -2.70
C THR A 272 -10.70 -1.48 -1.28
N ALA A 273 -10.97 -0.65 -0.27
CA ALA A 273 -10.98 -1.08 1.13
C ALA A 273 -12.01 -2.20 1.38
N LEU A 274 -13.23 -2.04 0.88
CA LEU A 274 -14.29 -3.04 1.01
C LEU A 274 -13.96 -4.33 0.26
N LEU A 275 -13.42 -4.23 -0.97
CA LEU A 275 -13.01 -5.40 -1.76
C LEU A 275 -11.84 -6.15 -1.10
N ALA A 276 -10.84 -5.43 -0.58
CA ALA A 276 -9.73 -6.03 0.14
C ALA A 276 -10.21 -6.73 1.42
N ALA A 277 -11.06 -6.06 2.22
CA ALA A 277 -11.63 -6.63 3.43
C ALA A 277 -12.48 -7.88 3.15
N ALA A 278 -13.35 -7.83 2.15
CA ALA A 278 -14.16 -8.97 1.71
C ALA A 278 -13.27 -10.12 1.21
N GLY A 279 -12.26 -9.81 0.40
CA GLY A 279 -11.29 -10.78 -0.09
C GLY A 279 -10.52 -11.47 1.04
N PHE A 280 -10.12 -10.71 2.06
CA PHE A 280 -9.45 -11.23 3.25
C PHE A 280 -10.38 -12.10 4.10
N ALA A 281 -11.62 -11.67 4.31
CA ALA A 281 -12.65 -12.44 5.03
C ALA A 281 -13.02 -13.74 4.32
N LEU A 282 -13.23 -13.71 3.00
CA LEU A 282 -13.52 -14.90 2.20
C LEU A 282 -12.36 -15.90 2.23
N SER A 283 -11.13 -15.39 2.12
CA SER A 283 -9.94 -16.22 2.28
C SER A 283 -9.95 -16.88 3.65
N TYR A 284 -10.19 -16.14 4.73
CA TYR A 284 -10.30 -16.71 6.08
C TYR A 284 -11.36 -17.81 6.19
N HIS A 285 -12.60 -17.56 5.74
CA HIS A 285 -13.70 -18.53 5.83
C HIS A 285 -13.40 -19.83 5.06
N ARG A 286 -12.85 -19.72 3.85
CA ARG A 286 -12.47 -20.90 3.04
C ARG A 286 -11.38 -21.75 3.72
N HIS A 287 -10.48 -21.12 4.48
CA HIS A 287 -9.40 -21.82 5.19
C HIS A 287 -9.86 -22.48 6.49
N VAL A 288 -10.77 -21.85 7.24
CA VAL A 288 -11.42 -22.47 8.42
C VAL A 288 -12.09 -23.77 8.03
N ARG A 289 -12.93 -23.72 6.98
CA ARG A 289 -13.72 -24.86 6.52
C ARG A 289 -12.86 -26.06 6.13
N ARG A 290 -11.78 -25.84 5.37
CA ARG A 290 -10.84 -26.92 4.98
C ARG A 290 -10.08 -27.52 6.17
N SER A 291 -9.80 -26.73 7.19
CA SER A 291 -9.14 -27.22 8.41
C SER A 291 -10.06 -28.15 9.21
N LEU A 292 -11.36 -27.88 9.23
CA LEU A 292 -12.37 -28.74 9.86
C LEU A 292 -12.56 -30.04 9.04
N GLU A 293 -12.77 -29.92 7.73
CA GLU A 293 -12.96 -31.08 6.82
C GLU A 293 -11.78 -32.08 6.88
N SER A 294 -10.55 -31.60 7.09
CA SER A 294 -9.38 -32.49 7.24
C SER A 294 -9.25 -33.12 8.63
N LEU A 295 -9.78 -32.50 9.69
CA LEU A 295 -9.88 -33.15 11.00
C LEU A 295 -10.96 -34.23 10.98
N ASP A 296 -12.10 -33.94 10.37
CA ASP A 296 -13.19 -34.91 10.17
C ASP A 296 -12.71 -36.09 9.31
N ALA A 297 -11.92 -35.85 8.26
CA ALA A 297 -11.33 -36.92 7.44
C ALA A 297 -10.31 -37.79 8.22
N ILE A 298 -9.55 -37.21 9.15
CA ILE A 298 -8.65 -37.97 10.03
C ILE A 298 -9.44 -38.77 11.07
N ALA A 299 -10.50 -38.17 11.64
CA ALA A 299 -11.37 -38.82 12.60
C ALA A 299 -12.23 -39.94 11.97
N ALA A 300 -12.64 -39.76 10.71
CA ALA A 300 -13.42 -40.73 9.93
C ALA A 300 -12.56 -41.81 9.27
N ALA A 301 -11.24 -41.63 9.19
CA ALA A 301 -10.34 -42.68 8.72
C ALA A 301 -10.17 -43.74 9.83
N PRO A 302 -10.64 -44.98 9.64
CA PRO A 302 -10.37 -46.04 10.61
C PRO A 302 -8.86 -46.20 10.74
N GLY A 303 -8.34 -46.05 11.96
CA GLY A 303 -6.91 -46.10 12.24
C GLY A 303 -6.31 -47.36 11.61
N ARG A 304 -5.23 -47.21 10.83
CA ARG A 304 -4.55 -48.32 10.13
C ARG A 304 -4.20 -49.50 11.06
N VAL A 305 -4.08 -49.24 12.36
CA VAL A 305 -3.85 -50.26 13.41
C VAL A 305 -5.07 -51.19 13.59
N SER A 306 -6.30 -50.70 13.42
CA SER A 306 -7.52 -51.52 13.52
C SER A 306 -7.69 -52.52 12.37
N ARG A 307 -7.17 -52.21 11.17
CA ARG A 307 -7.18 -53.16 10.03
C ARG A 307 -6.17 -54.29 10.18
N PHE A 308 -5.09 -54.09 10.94
CA PHE A 308 -4.12 -55.14 11.20
C PHE A 308 -4.60 -56.14 12.28
N VAL A 309 -5.43 -55.68 13.23
CA VAL A 309 -5.98 -56.55 14.29
C VAL A 309 -7.20 -57.34 13.82
N LEU A 310 -7.99 -56.81 12.88
CA LEU A 310 -9.18 -57.50 12.32
C LEU A 310 -8.87 -58.43 11.13
N GLY A 311 -7.63 -58.50 10.65
CA GLY A 311 -7.20 -59.41 9.56
C GLY A 311 -6.48 -60.67 10.04
N CYS A 312 -6.35 -60.88 11.34
CA CYS A 312 -5.67 -62.04 11.96
C CYS A 312 -6.59 -62.90 12.85
N VAL A 313 -7.91 -62.83 12.65
CA VAL A 313 -8.89 -63.76 13.24
C VAL A 313 -9.59 -64.47 12.09
#